data_AF-A0A7Y5CCH3-F1
#
_entry.id   AF-A0A7Y5CCH3-F1
#
_cell.length_a   1.000
_cell.length_b   1.000
_cell.length_c   1.000
_cell.angle_alpha   90.00
_cell.angle_beta   90.00
_cell.angle_gamma   90.00
#
_symmetry.space_group_name_H-M   'P 1'
#
loop_
_entity.id
_entity.type
_entity.pdbx_description
1 polymer ?
#
loop_
_entity_poly.entity_id
_entity_poly.type
_entity_poly.pdbx_seq_one_letter_code
_entity_poly.pdbx_strand_id
1 'polypeptide(L)'
;MGLFKKLFKGSGHTVEELARRLGTAPAELSAVRPTYTTFHIPKRSGGQRTIHAPAPELKQLQRLILRRVLARLRAHPHAVGFERGHSIVTNAVCHVGQPVVAKLDIVDFFASTSARRVEEYFQRIGWNREAAALLTELCTYNGGLPQGAPTSPRISNLVNFGIDAGLKTLAERSGATYTRYADDITFSFATDDSNTISMLLTVTRQILRDYGYRVHIARKRRIMRQHQRQEVTGLVVNRKAQLPRRTRRWLRAVRHRAQGESGPTLTQSQLQGWAALEHMITTQRDTR
;
A
#
# COMPACT_ATOMS: atom_id res chain seq x y z
N MET A 1 12.10 6.13 -30.07
CA MET A 1 11.15 7.18 -29.66
C MET A 1 10.08 7.51 -30.73
N GLY A 2 9.67 6.54 -31.59
CA GLY A 2 8.77 6.80 -32.73
C GLY A 2 7.54 5.89 -32.85
N LEU A 3 7.45 4.82 -32.06
CA LEU A 3 6.37 3.82 -32.18
C LEU A 3 5.15 4.09 -31.27
N PHE A 4 5.34 4.88 -30.20
CA PHE A 4 4.26 5.20 -29.24
C PHE A 4 3.37 6.39 -29.64
N LYS A 5 3.82 7.27 -30.55
CA LYS A 5 3.03 8.46 -30.95
C LYS A 5 1.91 8.14 -31.96
N LYS A 6 1.95 7.00 -32.65
CA LYS A 6 0.94 6.60 -33.65
C LYS A 6 -0.31 5.90 -33.08
N LEU A 7 -0.34 5.62 -31.77
CA LEU A 7 -1.51 5.03 -31.08
C LEU A 7 -2.47 6.06 -30.45
N PHE A 8 -2.17 7.36 -30.52
CA PHE A 8 -2.97 8.43 -29.89
C PHE A 8 -3.88 9.21 -30.85
N LYS A 9 -4.23 8.64 -32.01
CA LYS A 9 -5.29 9.17 -32.88
C LYS A 9 -6.35 8.09 -33.14
N GLY A 10 -7.17 7.84 -32.12
CA GLY A 10 -8.28 6.89 -32.15
C GLY A 10 -8.94 6.80 -30.78
N SER A 11 -9.80 7.77 -30.48
CA SER A 11 -10.71 7.91 -29.32
C SER A 11 -10.56 6.86 -28.21
N GLY A 12 -9.64 7.09 -27.27
CA GLY A 12 -9.61 6.32 -26.01
C GLY A 12 -10.97 6.33 -25.32
N HIS A 13 -11.19 5.44 -24.35
CA HIS A 13 -12.43 5.36 -23.59
C HIS A 13 -12.87 6.77 -23.13
N THR A 14 -14.10 7.14 -23.47
CA THR A 14 -14.64 8.49 -23.32
C THR A 14 -15.43 8.63 -22.02
N VAL A 15 -15.96 9.84 -21.75
CA VAL A 15 -16.86 10.08 -20.63
C VAL A 15 -18.14 9.26 -20.77
N GLU A 16 -18.64 9.06 -21.99
CA GLU A 16 -19.81 8.21 -22.28
C GLU A 16 -19.54 6.75 -21.88
N GLU A 17 -18.38 6.22 -22.25
CA GLU A 17 -17.97 4.87 -21.85
C GLU A 17 -17.81 4.74 -20.33
N LEU A 18 -17.27 5.77 -19.67
CA LEU A 18 -17.19 5.81 -18.20
C LEU A 18 -18.59 5.80 -17.58
N ALA A 19 -19.47 6.68 -18.02
CA ALA A 19 -20.84 6.81 -17.52
C ALA A 19 -21.62 5.49 -17.72
N ARG A 20 -21.49 4.86 -18.89
CA ARG A 20 -22.05 3.53 -19.18
C ARG A 20 -21.52 2.47 -18.23
N ARG A 21 -20.20 2.44 -17.97
CA ARG A 21 -19.61 1.52 -16.98
C ARG A 21 -20.14 1.79 -15.60
N LEU A 22 -20.34 3.04 -15.19
CA LEU A 22 -20.79 3.39 -13.85
C LEU A 22 -22.33 3.27 -13.69
N GLY A 23 -23.08 3.22 -14.78
CA GLY A 23 -24.54 3.13 -14.78
C GLY A 23 -25.22 4.46 -14.44
N THR A 24 -24.71 5.56 -14.98
CA THR A 24 -25.21 6.95 -14.79
C THR A 24 -25.17 7.67 -16.13
N ALA A 25 -25.85 8.81 -16.26
CA ALA A 25 -25.77 9.65 -17.45
C ALA A 25 -24.44 10.43 -17.50
N PRO A 26 -23.85 10.69 -18.69
CA PRO A 26 -22.64 11.50 -18.81
C PRO A 26 -22.76 12.88 -18.16
N ALA A 27 -23.90 13.55 -18.33
CA ALA A 27 -24.16 14.86 -17.75
C ALA A 27 -24.19 14.83 -16.21
N GLU A 28 -24.81 13.82 -15.62
CA GLU A 28 -24.81 13.62 -14.16
C GLU A 28 -23.40 13.40 -13.63
N LEU A 29 -22.63 12.56 -14.31
CA LEU A 29 -21.26 12.24 -13.91
C LEU A 29 -20.34 13.47 -13.94
N SER A 30 -20.44 14.30 -14.98
CA SER A 30 -19.68 15.54 -15.12
C SER A 30 -20.15 16.66 -14.18
N ALA A 31 -21.38 16.57 -13.69
CA ALA A 31 -21.93 17.51 -12.70
C ALA A 31 -21.48 17.20 -11.27
N VAL A 32 -20.94 16.00 -11.01
CA VAL A 32 -20.46 15.63 -9.67
C VAL A 32 -19.38 16.61 -9.21
N ARG A 33 -19.50 17.09 -7.98
CA ARG A 33 -18.47 17.89 -7.30
C ARG A 33 -17.94 17.07 -6.12
N PRO A 34 -16.71 16.54 -6.19
CA PRO A 34 -16.17 15.71 -5.12
C PRO A 34 -16.07 16.46 -3.79
N THR A 35 -16.72 15.93 -2.75
CA THR A 35 -16.67 16.49 -1.39
C THR A 35 -16.09 15.48 -0.41
N TYR A 36 -15.32 15.99 0.55
CA TYR A 36 -14.63 15.19 1.56
C TYR A 36 -14.83 15.79 2.95
N THR A 37 -15.03 14.93 3.93
CA THR A 37 -14.99 15.28 5.35
C THR A 37 -13.60 14.99 5.90
N THR A 38 -13.01 15.98 6.57
CA THR A 38 -11.69 15.85 7.18
C THR A 38 -11.82 15.59 8.68
N PHE A 39 -11.13 14.58 9.18
CA PHE A 39 -11.03 14.30 10.61
C PHE A 39 -9.67 13.69 10.98
N HIS A 40 -9.35 13.65 12.26
CA HIS A 40 -8.05 13.17 12.74
C HIS A 40 -8.17 11.87 13.54
N ILE A 41 -7.20 10.97 13.36
CA ILE A 41 -7.05 9.74 14.13
C ILE A 41 -5.66 9.74 14.79
N PRO A 42 -5.52 9.38 16.07
CA PRO A 42 -4.21 9.28 16.70
C PRO A 42 -3.33 8.21 16.04
N LYS A 43 -2.07 8.56 15.76
CA LYS A 43 -1.06 7.60 15.31
C LYS A 43 -0.54 6.81 16.52
N ARG A 44 -0.26 5.51 16.32
CA ARG A 44 0.38 4.66 17.34
C ARG A 44 1.74 5.19 17.82
N SER A 45 2.46 5.90 16.95
CA SER A 45 3.77 6.50 17.24
C SER A 45 3.69 7.90 17.86
N GLY A 46 2.47 8.39 18.18
CA GLY A 46 2.23 9.79 18.54
C GLY A 46 1.93 10.66 17.32
N GLY A 47 1.23 11.78 17.57
CA GLY A 47 0.73 12.70 16.55
C GLY A 47 -0.62 12.27 15.94
N GLN A 48 -1.09 13.04 14.96
CA GLN A 48 -2.38 12.84 14.30
C GLN A 48 -2.22 12.36 12.85
N ARG A 49 -3.19 11.58 12.38
CA ARG A 49 -3.37 11.18 11.00
C ARG A 49 -4.65 11.83 10.48
N THR A 50 -4.49 12.74 9.52
CA THR A 50 -5.62 13.35 8.82
C THR A 50 -6.22 12.35 7.85
N ILE A 51 -7.53 12.14 7.95
CA ILE A 51 -8.33 11.31 7.06
C ILE A 51 -9.25 12.24 6.27
N HIS A 52 -9.26 12.07 4.95
CA HIS A 52 -10.20 12.71 4.04
C HIS A 52 -11.17 11.65 3.56
N ALA A 53 -12.31 11.53 4.23
CA ALA A 53 -13.33 10.57 3.86
C ALA A 53 -14.27 11.19 2.81
N PRO A 54 -14.49 10.54 1.65
CA PRO A 54 -15.44 11.03 0.67
C PRO A 54 -16.86 11.04 1.26
N ALA A 55 -17.65 12.04 0.87
CA ALA A 55 -19.08 12.08 1.18
C ALA A 55 -19.79 10.80 0.68
N PRO A 56 -20.93 10.40 1.26
CA PRO A 56 -21.59 9.13 0.94
C PRO A 56 -21.80 8.87 -0.56
N GLU A 57 -22.26 9.86 -1.31
CA GLU A 57 -22.50 9.78 -2.76
C GLU A 57 -21.21 9.54 -3.54
N LEU A 58 -20.19 10.38 -3.32
CA LEU A 58 -18.87 10.20 -3.93
C LEU A 58 -18.25 8.85 -3.57
N LYS A 59 -18.42 8.39 -2.32
CA LYS A 59 -17.93 7.10 -1.86
C LYS A 59 -18.58 5.93 -2.61
N GLN A 60 -19.87 6.03 -2.92
CA GLN A 60 -20.56 5.04 -3.74
C GLN A 60 -20.03 5.03 -5.17
N LEU A 61 -19.87 6.20 -5.78
CA LEU A 61 -19.29 6.35 -7.11
C LEU A 61 -17.87 5.79 -7.19
N GLN A 62 -17.01 6.12 -6.22
CA GLN A 62 -15.65 5.59 -6.13
C GLN A 62 -15.63 4.06 -5.94
N ARG A 63 -16.60 3.47 -5.24
CA ARG A 63 -16.74 1.99 -5.16
C ARG A 63 -17.10 1.39 -6.52
N LEU A 64 -17.93 2.06 -7.32
CA LEU A 64 -18.24 1.63 -8.68
C LEU A 64 -17.00 1.72 -9.58
N ILE A 65 -16.25 2.83 -9.52
CA ILE A 65 -14.96 2.99 -10.22
C ILE A 65 -14.00 1.87 -9.84
N LEU A 66 -13.83 1.60 -8.54
CA LEU A 66 -12.99 0.52 -8.05
C LEU A 66 -13.39 -0.83 -8.67
N ARG A 67 -14.68 -1.17 -8.66
CA ARG A 67 -15.17 -2.48 -9.12
C ARG A 67 -15.14 -2.63 -10.64
N ARG A 68 -15.57 -1.59 -11.38
CA ARG A 68 -15.86 -1.67 -12.81
C ARG A 68 -14.74 -1.13 -13.69
N VAL A 69 -13.84 -0.32 -13.14
CA VAL A 69 -12.67 0.23 -13.87
C VAL A 69 -11.36 -0.35 -13.36
N LEU A 70 -11.14 -0.41 -12.04
CA LEU A 70 -9.80 -0.67 -11.49
C LEU A 70 -9.54 -2.13 -11.08
N ALA A 71 -10.58 -2.89 -10.69
CA ALA A 71 -10.41 -4.18 -10.03
C ALA A 71 -9.68 -5.22 -10.89
N ARG A 72 -9.91 -5.21 -12.21
CA ARG A 72 -9.33 -6.18 -13.17
C ARG A 72 -7.94 -5.82 -13.67
N LEU A 73 -7.45 -4.61 -13.38
CA LEU A 73 -6.11 -4.18 -13.79
C LEU A 73 -5.05 -4.96 -12.99
N ARG A 74 -3.82 -5.05 -13.48
CA ARG A 74 -2.75 -5.78 -12.77
C ARG A 74 -1.82 -4.79 -12.08
N ALA A 75 -1.73 -4.88 -10.76
CA ALA A 75 -0.65 -4.26 -10.01
C ALA A 75 0.63 -5.10 -10.11
N HIS A 76 1.76 -4.53 -9.71
CA HIS A 76 3.01 -5.26 -9.70
C HIS A 76 2.95 -6.40 -8.65
N PRO A 77 3.44 -7.62 -8.94
CA PRO A 77 3.32 -8.76 -8.01
C PRO A 77 3.96 -8.53 -6.63
N HIS A 78 4.98 -7.68 -6.56
CA HIS A 78 5.65 -7.34 -5.30
C HIS A 78 5.02 -6.14 -4.56
N ALA A 79 3.98 -5.52 -5.11
CA ALA A 79 3.14 -4.53 -4.41
C ALA A 79 2.01 -5.26 -3.67
N VAL A 80 2.34 -5.79 -2.50
CA VAL A 80 1.48 -6.73 -1.76
C VAL A 80 0.44 -6.04 -0.88
N GLY A 81 0.67 -4.79 -0.49
CA GLY A 81 -0.29 -4.04 0.34
C GLY A 81 -1.57 -3.75 -0.42
N PHE A 82 -2.74 -3.90 0.22
CA PHE A 82 -4.07 -3.63 -0.36
C PHE A 82 -4.52 -4.55 -1.52
N GLU A 83 -3.72 -5.55 -1.90
CA GLU A 83 -4.09 -6.51 -2.92
C GLU A 83 -4.86 -7.70 -2.34
N ARG A 84 -5.82 -8.22 -3.11
CA ARG A 84 -6.57 -9.42 -2.72
C ARG A 84 -5.62 -10.61 -2.65
N GLY A 85 -5.89 -11.53 -1.71
CA GLY A 85 -5.04 -12.70 -1.46
C GLY A 85 -3.72 -12.39 -0.75
N HIS A 86 -3.42 -11.11 -0.48
CA HIS A 86 -2.23 -10.70 0.24
C HIS A 86 -2.60 -10.21 1.64
N SER A 87 -1.64 -10.33 2.56
CA SER A 87 -1.77 -9.92 3.94
C SER A 87 -0.43 -9.41 4.47
N ILE A 88 -0.42 -8.92 5.71
CA ILE A 88 0.84 -8.63 6.41
C ILE A 88 1.71 -9.88 6.59
N VAL A 89 1.12 -11.08 6.57
CA VAL A 89 1.84 -12.36 6.70
C VAL A 89 2.49 -12.70 5.37
N THR A 90 1.74 -12.68 4.26
CA THR A 90 2.29 -12.97 2.92
C THR A 90 3.41 -12.00 2.54
N ASN A 91 3.35 -10.75 3.02
CA ASN A 91 4.46 -9.80 2.92
C ASN A 91 5.67 -10.22 3.77
N ALA A 92 5.45 -10.54 5.04
CA ALA A 92 6.53 -10.85 5.98
C ALA A 92 7.28 -12.14 5.65
N VAL A 93 6.58 -13.18 5.18
CA VAL A 93 7.18 -14.49 4.85
C VAL A 93 8.23 -14.40 3.75
N CYS A 94 8.14 -13.41 2.86
CA CYS A 94 9.15 -13.15 1.83
C CYS A 94 10.56 -12.91 2.41
N HIS A 95 10.63 -12.43 3.64
CA HIS A 95 11.87 -11.97 4.29
C HIS A 95 12.29 -12.84 5.48
N VAL A 96 11.62 -13.97 5.70
CA VAL A 96 11.89 -14.85 6.84
C VAL A 96 13.28 -15.47 6.75
N GLY A 97 14.00 -15.49 7.87
CA GLY A 97 15.29 -16.16 8.02
C GLY A 97 16.48 -15.43 7.39
N GLN A 98 16.26 -14.27 6.79
CA GLN A 98 17.29 -13.55 6.04
C GLN A 98 18.30 -12.87 6.99
N PRO A 99 19.62 -12.97 6.71
CA PRO A 99 20.66 -12.32 7.51
C PRO A 99 20.45 -10.82 7.73
N VAL A 100 19.96 -10.11 6.73
CA VAL A 100 19.64 -8.68 6.83
C VAL A 100 18.26 -8.38 6.26
N VAL A 101 17.50 -7.54 6.97
CA VAL A 101 16.26 -6.94 6.51
C VAL A 101 16.41 -5.43 6.56
N ALA A 102 16.22 -4.77 5.41
CA ALA A 102 16.28 -3.32 5.29
C ALA A 102 14.92 -2.74 4.90
N LYS A 103 14.57 -1.57 5.46
CA LYS A 103 13.26 -0.94 5.29
C LYS A 103 13.37 0.53 4.94
N LEU A 104 12.47 0.98 4.08
CA LEU A 104 12.21 2.39 3.80
C LEU A 104 10.71 2.66 3.95
N ASP A 105 10.37 3.85 4.43
CA ASP A 105 9.00 4.26 4.73
C ASP A 105 8.76 5.58 3.98
N ILE A 106 7.79 5.60 3.08
CA ILE A 106 7.45 6.77 2.27
C ILE A 106 6.64 7.75 3.11
N VAL A 107 7.04 9.02 3.10
CA VAL A 107 6.32 10.11 3.76
C VAL A 107 5.04 10.41 2.99
N ASP A 108 3.90 10.44 3.69
CA ASP A 108 2.60 10.82 3.13
C ASP A 108 2.27 10.15 1.79
N PHE A 109 2.49 8.83 1.71
CA PHE A 109 2.42 8.04 0.47
C PHE A 109 1.20 8.31 -0.42
N PHE A 110 0.00 8.41 0.16
CA PHE A 110 -1.20 8.70 -0.61
C PHE A 110 -1.20 10.13 -1.16
N ALA A 111 -1.01 11.13 -0.31
CA ALA A 111 -0.98 12.54 -0.74
C ALA A 111 0.16 12.83 -1.73
N SER A 112 1.29 12.12 -1.60
CA SER A 112 2.43 12.22 -2.52
C SER A 112 2.22 11.47 -3.83
N THR A 113 1.20 10.61 -3.93
CA THR A 113 0.77 10.01 -5.21
C THR A 113 -0.07 11.04 -5.95
N SER A 114 0.61 11.90 -6.71
CA SER A 114 0.02 13.13 -7.25
C SER A 114 -1.09 12.88 -8.29
N ALA A 115 -2.05 13.82 -8.34
CA ALA A 115 -3.14 13.80 -9.32
C ALA A 115 -2.61 13.74 -10.76
N ARG A 116 -1.50 14.43 -11.06
CA ARG A 116 -0.82 14.32 -12.36
C ARG A 116 -0.47 12.88 -12.72
N ARG A 117 0.16 12.13 -11.80
CA ARG A 117 0.55 10.73 -12.04
C ARG A 117 -0.66 9.80 -12.17
N VAL A 118 -1.74 10.11 -11.46
CA VAL A 118 -3.03 9.41 -11.57
C VAL A 118 -3.65 9.63 -12.96
N GLU A 119 -3.69 10.88 -13.42
CA GLU A 119 -4.21 11.23 -14.74
C GLU A 119 -3.39 10.60 -15.87
N GLU A 120 -2.06 10.72 -15.81
CA GLU A 120 -1.14 10.09 -16.75
C GLU A 120 -1.33 8.57 -16.80
N TYR A 121 -1.58 7.94 -15.64
CA TYR A 121 -1.88 6.52 -15.58
C TYR A 121 -3.20 6.20 -16.31
N PHE A 122 -4.27 6.97 -16.08
CA PHE A 122 -5.55 6.77 -16.77
C PHE A 122 -5.42 6.94 -18.29
N GLN A 123 -4.69 7.96 -18.74
CA GLN A 123 -4.40 8.14 -20.17
C GLN A 123 -3.61 6.96 -20.74
N ARG A 124 -2.60 6.48 -20.01
CA ARG A 124 -1.77 5.34 -20.43
C ARG A 124 -2.56 4.03 -20.57
N ILE A 125 -3.60 3.83 -19.77
CA ILE A 125 -4.46 2.63 -19.88
C ILE A 125 -5.63 2.81 -20.86
N GLY A 126 -5.62 3.89 -21.66
CA GLY A 126 -6.52 4.06 -22.80
C GLY A 126 -7.73 4.95 -22.57
N TRP A 127 -7.81 5.72 -21.48
CA TRP A 127 -8.82 6.77 -21.34
C TRP A 127 -8.42 8.02 -22.14
N ASN A 128 -9.38 8.68 -22.77
CA ASN A 128 -9.10 9.96 -23.42
C ASN A 128 -8.81 11.05 -22.37
N ARG A 129 -8.34 12.23 -22.82
CA ARG A 129 -7.93 13.32 -21.92
C ARG A 129 -9.06 13.75 -20.97
N GLU A 130 -10.27 13.89 -21.50
CA GLU A 130 -11.44 14.33 -20.72
C GLU A 130 -11.85 13.32 -19.65
N ALA A 131 -11.99 12.04 -20.03
CA ALA A 131 -12.35 10.99 -19.09
C ALA A 131 -11.26 10.71 -18.06
N ALA A 132 -9.99 10.82 -18.44
CA ALA A 132 -8.86 10.71 -17.51
C ALA A 132 -8.86 11.85 -16.48
N ALA A 133 -9.14 13.08 -16.91
CA ALA A 133 -9.26 14.22 -16.02
C ALA A 133 -10.44 14.03 -15.04
N LEU A 134 -11.60 13.61 -15.54
CA LEU A 134 -12.78 13.33 -14.71
C LEU A 134 -12.53 12.19 -13.71
N LEU A 135 -11.93 11.07 -14.14
CA LEU A 135 -11.53 9.99 -13.23
C LEU A 135 -10.56 10.46 -12.14
N THR A 136 -9.64 11.35 -12.51
CA THR A 136 -8.66 11.92 -11.58
C THR A 136 -9.36 12.83 -10.57
N GLU A 137 -10.23 13.73 -11.01
CA GLU A 137 -11.03 14.61 -10.15
C GLU A 137 -11.86 13.78 -9.15
N LEU A 138 -12.54 12.73 -9.63
CA LEU A 138 -13.36 11.85 -8.81
C LEU A 138 -12.54 11.02 -7.81
N CYS A 139 -11.24 10.80 -8.02
CA CYS A 139 -10.42 9.91 -7.21
C CYS A 139 -9.33 10.61 -6.38
N THR A 140 -9.12 11.90 -6.58
CA THR A 140 -8.07 12.68 -5.91
C THR A 140 -8.67 13.82 -5.10
N TYR A 141 -7.87 14.36 -4.19
CA TYR A 141 -8.22 15.50 -3.34
C TYR A 141 -6.95 16.23 -2.95
N ASN A 142 -6.96 17.57 -2.98
CA ASN A 142 -5.80 18.42 -2.67
C ASN A 142 -4.51 17.99 -3.40
N GLY A 143 -4.63 17.64 -4.69
CA GLY A 143 -3.49 17.34 -5.56
C GLY A 143 -2.93 15.92 -5.45
N GLY A 144 -3.50 15.02 -4.64
CA GLY A 144 -3.06 13.64 -4.49
C GLY A 144 -4.16 12.67 -4.11
N LEU A 145 -3.80 11.42 -3.79
CA LEU A 145 -4.79 10.45 -3.34
C LEU A 145 -5.22 10.75 -1.88
N PRO A 146 -6.53 10.85 -1.59
CA PRO A 146 -7.00 11.05 -0.23
C PRO A 146 -6.89 9.77 0.60
N GLN A 147 -6.44 9.91 1.85
CA GLN A 147 -6.50 8.83 2.82
C GLN A 147 -7.95 8.68 3.30
N GLY A 148 -8.66 7.64 2.85
CA GLY A 148 -10.05 7.37 3.22
C GLY A 148 -10.95 7.01 2.02
N ALA A 149 -10.54 7.36 0.80
CA ALA A 149 -11.26 6.96 -0.40
C ALA A 149 -11.04 5.47 -0.72
N PRO A 150 -12.09 4.73 -1.13
CA PRO A 150 -12.00 3.32 -1.50
C PRO A 150 -11.13 3.06 -2.73
N THR A 151 -10.92 4.04 -3.61
CA THR A 151 -10.08 3.90 -4.81
C THR A 151 -8.58 4.08 -4.52
N SER A 152 -8.22 4.94 -3.56
CA SER A 152 -6.82 5.30 -3.27
C SER A 152 -5.88 4.11 -3.09
N PRO A 153 -6.22 3.06 -2.32
CA PRO A 153 -5.33 1.89 -2.16
C PRO A 153 -5.01 1.19 -3.47
N ARG A 154 -6.00 1.07 -4.36
CA ARG A 154 -5.84 0.39 -5.63
C ARG A 154 -5.08 1.27 -6.63
N ILE A 155 -5.44 2.55 -6.73
CA ILE A 155 -4.77 3.48 -7.64
C ILE A 155 -3.29 3.61 -7.27
N SER A 156 -2.96 3.69 -5.99
CA SER A 156 -1.56 3.83 -5.57
C SER A 156 -0.70 2.64 -5.99
N ASN A 157 -1.21 1.41 -5.98
CA ASN A 157 -0.47 0.25 -6.50
C ASN A 157 -0.33 0.27 -8.02
N LEU A 158 -1.39 0.63 -8.74
CA LEU A 158 -1.40 0.67 -10.20
C LEU A 158 -0.45 1.75 -10.76
N VAL A 159 -0.51 2.95 -10.19
CA VAL A 159 0.32 4.10 -10.58
C VAL A 159 1.80 3.87 -10.26
N ASN A 160 2.12 3.06 -9.24
CA ASN A 160 3.48 2.76 -8.82
C ASN A 160 4.12 1.55 -9.51
N PHE A 161 3.43 0.90 -10.46
CA PHE A 161 3.95 -0.29 -11.14
C PHE A 161 5.38 -0.12 -11.67
N GLY A 162 5.70 1.02 -12.30
CA GLY A 162 7.04 1.28 -12.85
C GLY A 162 8.12 1.41 -11.77
N ILE A 163 7.78 1.99 -10.61
CA ILE A 163 8.68 2.03 -9.46
C ILE A 163 8.93 0.62 -8.95
N ASP A 164 7.87 -0.17 -8.78
CA ASP A 164 7.98 -1.54 -8.26
C ASP A 164 8.81 -2.44 -9.18
N ALA A 165 8.65 -2.31 -10.49
CA ALA A 165 9.45 -3.04 -11.47
C ALA A 165 10.95 -2.64 -11.41
N GLY A 166 11.22 -1.34 -11.29
CA GLY A 166 12.60 -0.83 -11.14
C GLY A 166 13.25 -1.28 -9.85
N LEU A 167 12.53 -1.23 -8.72
CA LEU A 167 13.02 -1.67 -7.42
C LEU A 167 13.19 -3.18 -7.34
N LYS A 168 12.32 -3.96 -8.00
CA LYS A 168 12.49 -5.41 -8.11
C LYS A 168 13.76 -5.76 -8.89
N THR A 169 13.98 -5.12 -10.03
CA THR A 169 15.19 -5.31 -10.85
C THR A 169 16.45 -4.92 -10.07
N LEU A 170 16.42 -3.80 -9.35
CA LEU A 170 17.53 -3.38 -8.49
C LEU A 170 17.80 -4.42 -7.40
N ALA A 171 16.76 -4.93 -6.74
CA ALA A 171 16.90 -5.95 -5.71
C ALA A 171 17.54 -7.23 -6.24
N GLU A 172 17.07 -7.73 -7.40
CA GLU A 172 17.65 -8.93 -8.04
C GLU A 172 19.15 -8.75 -8.31
N ARG A 173 19.54 -7.62 -8.89
CA ARG A 173 20.95 -7.30 -9.18
C ARG A 173 21.82 -7.18 -7.92
N SER A 174 21.21 -6.90 -6.77
CA SER A 174 21.87 -6.81 -5.47
C SER A 174 21.72 -8.07 -4.62
N GLY A 175 21.21 -9.18 -5.17
CA GLY A 175 21.00 -10.42 -4.41
C GLY A 175 19.96 -10.29 -3.29
N ALA A 176 18.99 -9.38 -3.45
CA ALA A 176 17.98 -9.06 -2.46
C ALA A 176 16.57 -9.49 -2.90
N THR A 177 15.72 -9.78 -1.92
CA THR A 177 14.26 -9.92 -2.10
C THR A 177 13.58 -8.60 -1.82
N TYR A 178 12.63 -8.20 -2.66
CA TYR A 178 11.88 -6.94 -2.54
C TYR A 178 10.37 -7.19 -2.36
N THR A 179 9.75 -6.40 -1.49
CA THR A 179 8.30 -6.19 -1.45
C THR A 179 7.96 -4.75 -1.07
N ARG A 180 6.74 -4.32 -1.41
CA ARG A 180 6.14 -3.07 -0.94
C ARG A 180 4.76 -3.32 -0.36
N TYR A 181 4.56 -2.92 0.88
CA TYR A 181 3.27 -2.90 1.56
C TYR A 181 2.85 -1.45 1.81
N ALA A 182 2.02 -0.90 0.92
CA ALA A 182 1.66 0.51 0.94
C ALA A 182 2.90 1.42 0.87
N ASP A 183 3.17 2.18 1.93
CA ASP A 183 4.30 3.08 2.14
C ASP A 183 5.58 2.37 2.63
N ASP A 184 5.47 1.13 3.12
CA ASP A 184 6.57 0.34 3.66
C ASP A 184 7.23 -0.49 2.55
N ILE A 185 8.45 -0.13 2.17
CA ILE A 185 9.31 -0.87 1.26
C ILE A 185 10.27 -1.73 2.08
N THR A 186 10.32 -3.03 1.77
CA THR A 186 11.20 -3.98 2.45
C THR A 186 12.13 -4.66 1.45
N PHE A 187 13.40 -4.71 1.81
CA PHE A 187 14.43 -5.52 1.17
C PHE A 187 14.97 -6.53 2.18
N SER A 188 15.37 -7.72 1.72
CA SER A 188 16.13 -8.65 2.55
C SER A 188 17.24 -9.33 1.77
N PHE A 189 18.36 -9.59 2.43
CA PHE A 189 19.61 -10.02 1.80
C PHE A 189 20.07 -11.34 2.42
N ALA A 190 20.53 -12.25 1.57
CA ALA A 190 21.14 -13.52 1.98
C ALA A 190 22.55 -13.34 2.56
N THR A 191 23.16 -12.18 2.38
CA THR A 191 24.49 -11.81 2.88
C THR A 191 24.45 -10.44 3.55
N ASP A 192 25.25 -10.23 4.60
CA ASP A 192 25.41 -8.92 5.26
C ASP A 192 26.55 -8.13 4.61
N ASP A 193 26.33 -7.67 3.39
CA ASP A 193 27.23 -6.75 2.69
C ASP A 193 26.74 -5.30 2.83
N SER A 194 27.41 -4.55 3.70
CA SER A 194 27.04 -3.17 3.99
C SER A 194 27.16 -2.24 2.78
N ASN A 195 28.07 -2.52 1.83
CA ASN A 195 28.24 -1.70 0.64
C ASN A 195 27.08 -1.89 -0.32
N THR A 196 26.74 -3.16 -0.63
CA THR A 196 25.59 -3.50 -1.47
C THR A 196 24.28 -2.97 -0.87
N ILE A 197 24.07 -3.16 0.44
CA ILE A 197 22.87 -2.65 1.13
C ILE A 197 22.81 -1.12 1.01
N SER A 198 23.91 -0.41 1.29
CA SER A 198 23.94 1.06 1.25
C SER A 198 23.72 1.60 -0.15
N MET A 199 24.30 0.97 -1.18
CA MET A 199 24.10 1.32 -2.59
C MET A 199 22.62 1.15 -2.97
N LEU A 200 22.03 -0.02 -2.70
CA LEU A 200 20.63 -0.29 -3.02
C LEU A 200 19.69 0.72 -2.35
N LEU A 201 19.90 1.02 -1.08
CA LEU A 201 19.07 1.99 -0.36
C LEU A 201 19.22 3.41 -0.90
N THR A 202 20.41 3.79 -1.39
CA THR A 202 20.67 5.09 -2.01
C THR A 202 19.98 5.20 -3.37
N VAL A 203 20.14 4.20 -4.24
CA VAL A 203 19.48 4.16 -5.54
C VAL A 203 17.95 4.10 -5.38
N THR A 204 17.44 3.34 -4.40
CA THR A 204 16.01 3.32 -4.08
C THR A 204 15.49 4.71 -3.73
N ARG A 205 16.20 5.47 -2.89
CA ARG A 205 15.80 6.85 -2.55
C ARG A 205 15.82 7.77 -3.76
N GLN A 206 16.77 7.58 -4.68
CA GLN A 206 16.81 8.35 -5.93
C GLN A 206 15.59 8.04 -6.79
N ILE A 207 15.31 6.76 -7.05
CA ILE A 207 14.13 6.34 -7.82
C ILE A 207 12.85 6.91 -7.19
N LEU A 208 12.67 6.80 -5.87
CA LEU A 208 11.47 7.34 -5.21
C LEU A 208 11.35 8.85 -5.39
N ARG A 209 12.47 9.59 -5.30
CA ARG A 209 12.52 11.04 -5.48
C ARG A 209 12.14 11.45 -6.90
N ASP A 210 12.60 10.72 -7.91
CA ASP A 210 12.30 10.98 -9.32
C ASP A 210 10.79 10.87 -9.61
N TYR A 211 10.07 10.07 -8.81
CA TYR A 211 8.61 9.92 -8.87
C TYR A 211 7.84 10.81 -7.88
N GLY A 212 8.52 11.74 -7.21
CA GLY A 212 7.92 12.73 -6.30
C GLY A 212 7.74 12.25 -4.86
N TYR A 213 8.31 11.11 -4.47
CA TYR A 213 8.23 10.62 -3.10
C TYR A 213 9.42 11.07 -2.25
N ARG A 214 9.15 11.28 -0.95
CA ARG A 214 10.17 11.46 0.08
C ARG A 214 10.17 10.25 1.00
N VAL A 215 11.32 9.92 1.58
CA VAL A 215 11.46 8.81 2.52
C VAL A 215 11.73 9.35 3.92
N HIS A 216 11.09 8.79 4.95
CA HIS A 216 11.30 9.17 6.35
C HIS A 216 12.74 8.93 6.81
N ILE A 217 13.55 9.98 6.92
CA ILE A 217 15.00 9.92 7.23
C ILE A 217 15.26 9.53 8.70
N ALA A 218 14.42 10.00 9.63
CA ALA A 218 14.67 9.95 11.07
C ALA A 218 14.49 8.58 11.77
N ARG A 219 14.03 7.52 11.07
CA ARG A 219 13.81 6.21 11.72
C ARG A 219 15.12 5.46 11.91
N LYS A 220 15.60 5.39 13.16
CA LYS A 220 16.86 4.75 13.64
C LYS A 220 17.03 3.23 13.36
N ARG A 221 16.11 2.55 12.65
CA ARG A 221 16.17 1.08 12.45
C ARG A 221 15.80 0.66 11.03
N ARG A 222 16.47 1.27 10.04
CA ARG A 222 16.28 0.92 8.63
C ARG A 222 16.98 -0.37 8.23
N ILE A 223 17.98 -0.83 8.96
CA ILE A 223 18.73 -2.06 8.65
C ILE A 223 18.72 -2.91 9.93
N MET A 224 18.22 -4.13 9.84
CA MET A 224 18.07 -5.06 10.96
C MET A 224 18.83 -6.34 10.61
N ARG A 225 19.85 -6.64 11.42
CA ARG A 225 20.67 -7.85 11.27
C ARG A 225 20.07 -9.02 12.03
N GLN A 226 20.46 -10.25 11.70
CA GLN A 226 19.86 -11.48 12.24
C GLN A 226 19.95 -11.58 13.77
N HIS A 227 21.01 -11.05 14.39
CA HIS A 227 21.17 -11.01 15.85
C HIS A 227 20.25 -9.98 16.54
N GLN A 228 19.65 -9.06 15.78
CA GLN A 228 18.68 -8.08 16.24
C GLN A 228 17.27 -8.55 15.90
N ARG A 229 16.24 -7.95 16.53
CA ARG A 229 14.86 -8.21 16.11
C ARG A 229 14.62 -7.62 14.71
N GLN A 230 14.36 -8.49 13.73
CA GLN A 230 13.92 -8.12 12.38
C GLN A 230 12.40 -8.12 12.33
N GLU A 231 11.80 -7.08 11.77
CA GLU A 231 10.35 -6.89 11.75
C GLU A 231 9.83 -6.36 10.41
N VAL A 232 8.87 -7.06 9.81
CA VAL A 232 8.19 -6.69 8.57
C VAL A 232 6.69 -6.61 8.84
N THR A 233 6.06 -5.48 8.50
CA THR A 233 4.61 -5.24 8.73
C THR A 233 4.09 -5.64 10.12
N GLY A 234 4.88 -5.42 11.17
CA GLY A 234 4.51 -5.72 12.56
C GLY A 234 4.81 -7.15 13.02
N LEU A 235 5.36 -8.00 12.15
CA LEU A 235 5.70 -9.40 12.45
C LEU A 235 7.22 -9.56 12.54
N VAL A 236 7.66 -10.32 13.53
CA VAL A 236 9.06 -10.74 13.64
C VAL A 236 9.34 -11.80 12.57
N VAL A 237 10.47 -11.68 11.86
CA VAL A 237 10.80 -12.54 10.72
C VAL A 237 12.14 -13.30 10.86
N ASN A 238 12.86 -13.15 11.97
CA ASN A 238 14.19 -13.76 12.16
C ASN A 238 14.29 -15.27 11.87
N ARG A 239 13.22 -16.04 12.12
CA ARG A 239 13.16 -17.50 11.89
C ARG A 239 11.85 -17.96 11.28
N LYS A 240 10.76 -17.31 11.68
CA LYS A 240 9.40 -17.52 11.16
C LYS A 240 8.59 -16.25 11.38
N ALA A 241 7.59 -16.02 10.54
CA ALA A 241 6.62 -14.94 10.75
C ALA A 241 5.85 -15.18 12.05
N GLN A 242 5.96 -14.26 13.01
CA GLN A 242 5.26 -14.36 14.29
C GLN A 242 5.05 -13.00 14.96
N LEU A 243 4.07 -12.93 15.85
CA LEU A 243 3.88 -11.73 16.69
C LEU A 243 5.11 -11.48 17.59
N PRO A 244 5.46 -10.21 17.85
CA PRO A 244 6.50 -9.85 18.80
C PRO A 244 6.29 -10.52 20.16
N ARG A 245 7.39 -10.90 20.83
CA ARG A 245 7.35 -11.58 22.14
C ARG A 245 6.53 -10.81 23.18
N ARG A 246 6.64 -9.47 23.19
CA ARG A 246 5.86 -8.59 24.07
C ARG A 246 4.36 -8.75 23.82
N THR A 247 3.93 -8.71 22.56
CA THR A 247 2.53 -8.89 22.17
C THR A 247 2.01 -10.27 22.57
N ARG A 248 2.78 -11.34 22.32
CA ARG A 248 2.38 -12.71 22.71
C ARG A 248 2.26 -12.86 24.23
N ARG A 249 3.20 -12.31 25.01
CA ARG A 249 3.13 -12.32 26.48
C ARG A 249 1.91 -11.56 27.00
N TRP A 250 1.65 -10.39 26.43
CA TRP A 250 0.48 -9.59 26.78
C TRP A 250 -0.83 -10.33 26.46
N LEU A 251 -0.96 -10.94 25.28
CA LEU A 251 -2.15 -11.72 24.92
C LEU A 251 -2.38 -12.92 25.86
N ARG A 252 -1.31 -13.60 26.28
CA ARG A 252 -1.41 -14.68 27.28
C ARG A 252 -1.96 -14.15 28.61
N ALA A 253 -1.44 -13.01 29.08
CA ALA A 253 -1.91 -12.40 30.33
C ALA A 253 -3.38 -11.95 30.24
N VAL A 254 -3.78 -11.35 29.10
CA VAL A 254 -5.18 -10.95 28.87
C VAL A 254 -6.11 -12.18 28.89
N ARG A 255 -5.73 -13.28 28.22
CA ARG A 255 -6.53 -14.51 28.20
C ARG A 255 -6.65 -15.16 29.57
N HIS A 256 -5.57 -15.20 30.34
CA HIS A 256 -5.59 -15.69 31.72
C HIS A 256 -6.54 -14.87 32.61
N ARG A 257 -6.49 -13.54 32.51
CA ARG A 257 -7.39 -12.66 33.28
C ARG A 257 -8.85 -12.82 32.88
N ALA A 258 -9.13 -13.01 31.59
CA ALA A 258 -10.48 -13.24 31.10
C ALA A 258 -11.11 -14.55 31.63
N GLN A 259 -10.30 -15.51 32.07
CA GLN A 259 -10.75 -16.76 32.68
C GLN A 259 -10.85 -16.68 34.21
N GLY A 260 -10.30 -15.64 34.83
CA GLY A 260 -10.31 -15.43 36.28
C GLY A 260 -11.33 -14.38 36.71
N GLU A 261 -11.36 -14.12 38.01
CA GLU A 261 -12.34 -13.22 38.65
C GLU A 261 -12.19 -11.74 38.25
N SER A 262 -11.01 -11.33 37.75
CA SER A 262 -10.74 -9.94 37.37
C SER A 262 -11.47 -9.48 36.10
N GLY A 263 -12.11 -10.39 35.36
CA GLY A 263 -12.80 -10.10 34.11
C GLY A 263 -11.88 -9.73 32.93
N PRO A 264 -12.43 -9.62 31.71
CA PRO A 264 -11.64 -9.44 30.51
C PRO A 264 -11.18 -7.98 30.31
N THR A 265 -9.87 -7.78 30.08
CA THR A 265 -9.29 -6.46 29.75
C THR A 265 -9.61 -5.99 28.32
N LEU A 266 -10.05 -6.91 27.46
CA LEU A 266 -10.44 -6.64 26.07
C LEU A 266 -11.88 -7.09 25.87
N THR A 267 -12.59 -6.44 24.96
CA THR A 267 -13.90 -6.93 24.54
C THR A 267 -13.79 -8.28 23.83
N GLN A 268 -14.88 -9.04 23.79
CA GLN A 268 -14.91 -10.32 23.07
C GLN A 268 -14.55 -10.17 21.59
N SER A 269 -15.02 -9.09 20.94
CA SER A 269 -14.69 -8.78 19.55
C SER A 269 -13.20 -8.49 19.35
N GLN A 270 -12.55 -7.81 20.30
CA GLN A 270 -11.10 -7.58 20.27
C GLN A 270 -10.32 -8.88 20.45
N LEU A 271 -10.75 -9.78 21.36
CA LEU A 271 -10.14 -11.09 21.54
C LEU A 271 -10.25 -11.96 20.28
N GLN A 272 -11.43 -11.99 19.66
CA GLN A 272 -11.66 -12.67 18.39
C GLN A 272 -10.78 -12.11 17.27
N GLY A 273 -10.61 -10.78 17.20
CA GLY A 273 -9.72 -10.15 16.23
C GLY A 273 -8.25 -10.59 16.39
N TRP A 274 -7.76 -10.69 17.63
CA TRP A 274 -6.42 -11.22 17.90
C TRP A 274 -6.30 -12.71 17.57
N ALA A 275 -7.31 -13.52 17.89
CA ALA A 275 -7.34 -14.93 17.54
C ALA A 275 -7.33 -15.13 16.01
N ALA A 276 -8.09 -14.33 15.26
CA ALA A 276 -8.09 -14.36 13.80
C ALA A 276 -6.72 -13.97 13.21
N LEU A 277 -6.05 -12.97 13.79
CA LEU A 277 -4.68 -12.60 13.38
C LEU A 277 -3.68 -13.73 13.68
N GLU A 278 -3.72 -14.35 14.86
CA GLU A 278 -2.86 -15.50 15.17
C GLU A 278 -3.14 -16.66 14.23
N HIS A 279 -4.41 -16.97 13.94
CA HIS A 279 -4.80 -18.01 13.00
C HIS A 279 -4.29 -17.72 11.57
N MET A 280 -4.41 -16.48 11.09
CA MET A 280 -3.85 -16.06 9.81
C MET A 280 -2.32 -16.23 9.77
N ILE A 281 -1.62 -15.85 10.84
CA ILE A 281 -0.16 -16.07 10.95
C ILE A 281 0.16 -17.57 10.89
N THR A 282 -0.61 -18.41 11.58
CA THR A 282 -0.34 -19.85 11.59
C THR A 282 -0.62 -20.52 10.25
N THR A 283 -1.66 -20.11 9.53
CA THR A 283 -2.08 -20.73 8.27
C THR A 283 -1.25 -20.27 7.08
N GLN A 284 -0.87 -18.99 7.05
CA GLN A 284 -0.18 -18.40 5.91
C GLN A 284 1.35 -18.44 6.01
N ARG A 285 1.93 -18.76 7.18
CA ARG A 285 3.40 -18.79 7.34
C ARG A 285 4.06 -19.98 6.64
N ASP A 286 3.33 -21.08 6.49
CA ASP A 286 3.86 -22.38 6.03
C ASP A 286 3.45 -22.68 4.57
N THR A 287 2.75 -21.74 3.90
CA THR A 287 2.15 -21.94 2.56
C THR A 287 3.12 -21.70 1.39
N ARG A 288 4.38 -22.14 1.50
CA ARG A 288 5.36 -22.04 0.40
C ARG A 288 5.48 -23.34 -0.37
#